data_AF-A0A4Q6EN48-F1
#
_entry.id   AF-A0A4Q6EN48-F1
#
_cell.length_a   1.000
_cell.length_b   1.000
_cell.length_c   1.000
_cell.angle_alpha   90.00
_cell.angle_beta   90.00
_cell.angle_gamma   90.00
#
_symmetry.space_group_name_H-M   'P 1'
#
loop_
_entity.id
_entity.type
_entity.pdbx_description
1 polymer ?
#
loop_
_entity_poly.entity_id
_entity_poly.type
_entity_poly.pdbx_seq_one_letter_code
_entity_poly.pdbx_strand_id
1 'polypeptide(L)'
;HVVIVPIFKTPEERDAVLSKARLLADSLRAWPTKKAQLGGPLSVHIDMDENKSPGWKFAEWEVQGVPVRIELGPKDIAKGQAVLARRDLGTKSFEPLTDIPAKVLDLLVDIQEGLFRKAKEFRNQHVTEVNSYEEFKKVLDEKGGFIRAHWDGTTETEKAIKEETRATIRCIPLDNAQEAGVCIKSGKPSTQRVLFARAY
;
A
#
# COMPACT_ATOMS: atom_id res chain seq x y z
N HIS A 1 12.03 4.69 -4.46
CA HIS A 1 10.96 5.58 -3.95
C HIS A 1 10.54 6.59 -5.01
N VAL A 2 11.51 7.21 -5.69
CA VAL A 2 11.25 8.27 -6.66
C VAL A 2 11.84 7.90 -8.01
N VAL A 3 11.14 8.22 -9.09
CA VAL A 3 11.71 8.25 -10.43
C VAL A 3 11.62 9.65 -11.00
N ILE A 4 12.71 10.14 -11.58
CA ILE A 4 12.75 11.38 -12.36
C ILE A 4 12.69 10.99 -13.82
N VAL A 5 11.75 11.58 -14.57
CA VAL A 5 11.60 11.40 -16.01
C VAL A 5 11.93 12.73 -16.70
N PRO A 6 13.16 12.89 -17.21
CA PRO A 6 13.55 13.99 -18.10
C PRO A 6 12.69 14.03 -19.37
N ILE A 7 12.26 15.23 -19.76
CA ILE A 7 11.49 15.47 -20.98
C ILE A 7 12.21 16.54 -21.81
N PHE A 8 12.63 16.19 -23.02
CA PHE A 8 13.33 17.09 -23.94
C PHE A 8 13.02 16.69 -25.39
N LYS A 9 13.25 17.62 -26.33
CA LYS A 9 13.08 17.39 -27.77
C LYS A 9 14.36 17.58 -28.57
N THR A 10 15.29 18.40 -28.07
CA THR A 10 16.58 18.67 -28.74
C THR A 10 17.78 18.23 -27.89
N PRO A 11 18.95 18.02 -28.49
CA PRO A 11 20.18 17.70 -27.76
C PRO A 11 20.59 18.78 -26.74
N GLU A 12 20.35 20.05 -27.04
CA GLU A 12 20.68 21.17 -26.14
C GLU A 12 19.75 21.17 -24.91
N GLU A 13 18.46 20.94 -25.12
CA GLU A 13 17.50 20.77 -24.03
C GLU A 13 17.86 19.55 -23.16
N ARG A 14 18.31 18.45 -23.79
CA ARG A 14 18.70 17.23 -23.09
C ARG A 14 19.75 17.51 -22.03
N ASP A 15 20.86 18.13 -22.41
CA ASP A 15 21.99 18.31 -21.49
C ASP A 15 21.62 19.22 -20.32
N ALA A 16 20.84 20.27 -20.58
CA ALA A 16 20.31 21.16 -19.55
C ALA A 16 19.36 20.43 -18.58
N VAL A 17 18.42 19.63 -19.10
CA VAL A 17 17.45 18.87 -18.30
C VAL A 17 18.16 17.78 -17.47
N LEU A 18 19.09 17.03 -18.07
CA LEU A 18 19.82 15.97 -17.37
C LEU A 18 20.71 16.54 -16.27
N SER A 19 21.37 17.68 -16.50
CA SER A 19 22.12 18.37 -15.46
C SER A 19 21.24 18.73 -14.26
N LYS A 20 20.06 19.32 -14.51
CA LYS A 20 19.09 19.63 -13.45
C LYS A 20 18.51 18.38 -12.78
N ALA A 21 18.24 17.32 -13.53
CA ALA A 21 17.74 16.05 -12.98
C ALA A 21 18.76 15.42 -12.02
N ARG A 22 20.06 15.46 -12.36
CA ARG A 22 21.14 14.96 -11.49
C ARG A 22 21.23 15.76 -10.19
N LEU A 23 21.26 17.09 -10.28
CA LEU A 23 21.27 17.97 -9.10
C LEU A 23 20.07 17.73 -8.19
N LEU A 24 18.88 17.56 -8.78
CA LEU A 24 17.66 17.25 -8.02
C LEU A 24 17.74 15.86 -7.38
N ALA A 25 18.23 14.86 -8.10
CA ALA A 25 18.41 13.52 -7.56
C ALA A 25 19.38 13.49 -6.38
N ASP A 26 20.48 14.23 -6.47
CA ASP A 26 21.46 14.33 -5.38
C ASP A 26 20.88 15.06 -4.17
N SER A 27 20.11 16.14 -4.40
CA SER A 27 19.39 16.85 -3.34
C SER A 27 18.39 15.94 -2.63
N LEU A 28 17.65 15.10 -3.38
CA LEU A 28 16.72 14.12 -2.83
C LEU A 28 17.43 13.03 -2.03
N ARG A 29 18.56 12.50 -2.53
CA ARG A 29 19.35 11.48 -1.82
C ARG A 29 19.95 12.02 -0.53
N ALA A 30 20.40 13.28 -0.53
CA ALA A 30 20.96 13.94 0.64
C ALA A 30 19.90 14.42 1.64
N TRP A 31 18.62 14.46 1.25
CA TRP A 31 17.56 15.02 2.09
C TRP A 31 17.32 14.16 3.34
N PRO A 32 17.15 14.76 4.54
CA PRO A 32 16.89 14.00 5.76
C PRO A 32 15.60 13.18 5.66
N THR A 33 15.70 11.86 5.85
CA THR A 33 14.57 10.93 5.65
C THR A 33 13.90 10.47 6.95
N LYS A 34 14.37 10.96 8.11
CA LYS A 34 13.84 10.55 9.43
C LYS A 34 12.33 10.72 9.56
N LYS A 35 11.75 11.77 8.95
CA LYS A 35 10.29 12.01 8.97
C LYS A 35 9.51 10.87 8.31
N ALA A 36 10.03 10.29 7.23
CA ALA A 36 9.42 9.15 6.55
C ALA A 36 9.84 7.80 7.13
N GLN A 37 10.55 7.78 8.26
CA GLN A 37 11.02 6.58 8.95
C GLN A 37 11.79 5.61 8.05
N LEU A 38 12.44 6.14 7.01
CA LEU A 38 13.26 5.31 6.13
C LEU A 38 14.57 4.95 6.84
N GLY A 39 14.98 3.68 6.71
CA GLY A 39 16.26 3.18 7.25
C GLY A 39 17.51 3.70 6.52
N GLY A 40 17.35 4.65 5.58
CA GLY A 40 18.44 5.18 4.77
C GLY A 40 18.01 6.32 3.86
N PRO A 41 18.89 6.73 2.92
CA PRO A 41 18.61 7.76 1.92
C PRO A 41 17.42 7.41 1.01
N LEU A 42 16.85 8.43 0.35
CA LEU A 42 15.86 8.20 -0.69
C LEU A 42 16.48 7.49 -1.89
N SER A 43 15.99 6.29 -2.22
CA SER A 43 16.24 5.66 -3.52
C SER A 43 15.57 6.45 -4.65
N VAL A 44 16.41 7.09 -5.48
CA VAL A 44 16.03 7.92 -6.63
C VAL A 44 16.65 7.36 -7.91
N HIS A 45 15.80 7.10 -8.91
CA HIS A 45 16.20 6.70 -10.26
C HIS A 45 15.95 7.84 -11.25
N ILE A 46 16.82 8.00 -12.25
CA ILE A 46 16.62 8.92 -13.38
C ILE A 46 16.44 8.04 -14.63
N ASP A 47 15.27 8.10 -15.24
CA ASP A 47 14.99 7.34 -16.46
C ASP A 47 15.56 8.07 -17.68
N MET A 48 16.74 7.62 -18.12
CA MET A 48 17.47 8.17 -19.26
C MET A 48 17.20 7.41 -20.58
N ASP A 49 16.19 6.52 -20.66
CA ASP A 49 15.97 5.72 -21.88
C ASP A 49 15.41 6.59 -23.01
N GLU A 50 16.24 6.98 -23.96
CA GLU A 50 15.85 7.88 -25.06
C GLU A 50 14.97 7.18 -26.12
N ASN A 51 14.91 5.84 -26.13
CA ASN A 51 14.11 5.09 -27.09
C ASN A 51 12.61 5.07 -26.72
N LYS A 52 12.30 5.48 -25.49
CA LYS A 52 10.93 5.48 -24.95
C LYS A 52 10.40 6.90 -24.87
N SER A 53 9.19 7.10 -25.38
CA SER A 53 8.49 8.38 -25.21
C SER A 53 8.19 8.63 -23.73
N PRO A 54 8.08 9.90 -23.28
CA PRO A 54 7.75 10.21 -21.89
C PRO A 54 6.46 9.52 -21.40
N GLY A 55 5.42 9.48 -22.24
CA GLY A 55 4.17 8.79 -21.90
C GLY A 55 4.34 7.29 -21.68
N TRP A 56 5.21 6.65 -22.49
CA TRP A 56 5.54 5.24 -22.30
C TRP A 56 6.25 5.01 -20.96
N LYS A 57 7.23 5.87 -20.62
CA LYS A 57 7.95 5.81 -19.33
C LYS A 57 6.99 5.98 -18.15
N PHE A 58 6.04 6.93 -18.25
CA PHE A 58 5.06 7.16 -17.20
C PHE A 58 4.28 5.89 -16.87
N ALA A 59 3.78 5.21 -17.90
CA ALA A 59 3.05 3.96 -17.75
C ALA A 59 3.93 2.83 -17.18
N GLU A 60 5.18 2.68 -17.64
CA GLU A 60 6.10 1.67 -17.10
C GLU A 60 6.29 1.84 -15.59
N TRP A 61 6.60 3.05 -15.13
CA TRP A 61 6.83 3.31 -13.71
C TRP A 61 5.57 3.23 -12.86
N GLU A 62 4.39 3.47 -13.44
CA GLU A 62 3.10 3.24 -12.78
C GLU A 62 2.82 1.75 -12.59
N VAL A 63 3.13 0.92 -13.58
CA VAL A 63 3.01 -0.54 -13.50
C VAL A 63 3.98 -1.11 -12.47
N GLN A 64 5.21 -0.60 -12.43
CA GLN A 64 6.20 -0.97 -11.41
C GLN A 64 5.86 -0.47 -10.01
N GLY A 65 4.86 0.40 -9.87
CA GLY A 65 4.37 0.86 -8.57
C GLY A 65 5.28 1.88 -7.87
N VAL A 66 6.06 2.66 -8.63
CA VAL A 66 6.90 3.72 -8.02
C VAL A 66 5.99 4.78 -7.37
N PRO A 67 6.14 5.08 -6.07
CA PRO A 67 5.21 5.97 -5.35
C PRO A 67 5.11 7.39 -5.91
N VAL A 68 6.25 7.98 -6.25
CA VAL A 68 6.34 9.37 -6.74
C VAL A 68 7.17 9.42 -8.02
N ARG A 69 6.59 10.03 -9.06
CA ARG A 69 7.28 10.36 -10.31
C ARG A 69 7.46 11.87 -10.40
N ILE A 70 8.65 12.31 -10.81
CA ILE A 70 8.97 13.71 -11.08
C ILE A 70 9.11 13.88 -12.59
N GLU A 71 8.25 14.68 -13.18
CA GLU A 71 8.34 15.04 -14.60
C GLU A 71 9.11 16.36 -14.70
N LEU A 72 10.24 16.35 -15.43
CA LEU A 72 11.14 17.50 -15.52
C LEU A 72 11.44 17.84 -16.97
N GLY A 73 10.88 18.95 -17.46
CA GLY A 73 11.11 19.45 -18.81
C GLY A 73 11.65 20.88 -18.85
N PRO A 74 12.09 21.37 -20.03
CA PRO A 74 12.70 22.69 -20.18
C PRO A 74 11.76 23.83 -19.76
N LYS A 75 10.45 23.69 -20.03
CA LYS A 75 9.43 24.69 -19.65
C LYS A 75 9.28 24.81 -18.14
N ASP A 76 9.34 23.70 -17.41
CA ASP A 76 9.19 23.69 -15.95
C ASP A 76 10.48 24.18 -15.28
N ILE A 77 11.65 23.80 -15.81
CA ILE A 77 12.95 24.34 -15.37
C ILE A 77 13.00 25.86 -15.53
N ALA A 78 12.54 26.40 -16.68
CA ALA A 78 12.50 27.84 -16.91
C ALA A 78 11.59 28.59 -15.91
N LYS A 79 10.58 27.90 -15.38
CA LYS A 79 9.68 28.40 -14.33
C LYS A 79 10.18 28.10 -12.91
N GLY A 80 11.32 27.42 -12.76
CA GLY A 80 11.86 27.03 -11.46
C GLY A 80 11.04 25.96 -10.73
N GLN A 81 10.28 25.13 -11.45
CA GLN A 81 9.40 24.11 -10.88
C GLN A 81 9.59 22.72 -11.53
N ALA A 82 8.95 21.70 -10.98
CA ALA A 82 8.72 20.42 -11.65
C ALA A 82 7.31 19.89 -11.33
N VAL A 83 6.89 18.85 -12.05
CA VAL A 83 5.61 18.18 -11.78
C VAL A 83 5.86 16.97 -10.91
N LEU A 84 5.17 16.89 -9.77
CA LEU A 84 5.10 15.68 -8.95
C LEU A 84 3.82 14.93 -9.27
N ALA A 85 3.95 13.65 -9.63
CA ALA A 85 2.84 12.74 -9.85
C ALA A 85 2.86 11.64 -8.78
N ARG A 86 1.72 11.44 -8.10
CA ARG A 86 1.57 10.39 -7.08
C ARG A 86 0.83 9.17 -7.63
N ARG A 87 1.33 7.99 -7.31
CA ARG A 87 0.84 6.73 -7.89
C ARG A 87 -0.49 6.25 -7.33
N ASP A 88 -0.71 6.40 -6.03
CA ASP A 88 -1.87 5.88 -5.31
C ASP A 88 -3.19 6.56 -5.74
N LEU A 89 -3.16 7.86 -6.01
CA LEU A 89 -4.32 8.65 -6.41
C LEU A 89 -4.30 9.08 -7.89
N GLY A 90 -3.16 8.99 -8.57
CA GLY A 90 -3.00 9.46 -9.95
C GLY A 90 -3.04 10.98 -10.11
N THR A 91 -2.95 11.74 -9.02
CA THR A 91 -2.96 13.21 -9.06
C THR A 91 -1.58 13.79 -9.34
N LYS A 92 -1.56 15.03 -9.84
CA LYS A 92 -0.34 15.78 -10.14
C LYS A 92 -0.36 17.15 -9.47
N SER A 93 0.80 17.64 -9.06
CA SER A 93 1.00 19.03 -8.62
C SER A 93 2.26 19.63 -9.25
N PHE A 94 2.28 20.96 -9.37
CA PHE A 94 3.45 21.72 -9.77
C PHE A 94 4.10 22.27 -8.50
N GLU A 95 5.37 21.95 -8.28
CA GLU A 95 6.08 22.36 -7.07
C GLU A 95 7.40 23.08 -7.44
N PRO A 96 7.79 24.13 -6.70
CA PRO A 96 9.09 24.77 -6.85
C PRO A 96 10.23 23.75 -6.68
N LEU A 97 11.27 23.83 -7.52
CA LEU A 97 12.42 22.91 -7.48
C LEU A 97 13.11 22.89 -6.11
N THR A 98 13.10 24.02 -5.39
CA THR A 98 13.65 24.17 -4.04
C THR A 98 12.89 23.35 -3.00
N ASP A 99 11.61 23.13 -3.21
CA ASP A 99 10.70 22.55 -2.23
C ASP A 99 10.48 21.06 -2.48
N ILE A 100 10.82 20.57 -3.68
CA ILE A 100 10.63 19.18 -4.10
C ILE A 100 11.16 18.18 -3.07
N PRO A 101 12.38 18.29 -2.50
CA PRO A 101 12.86 17.30 -1.54
C PRO A 101 11.96 17.16 -0.31
N ALA A 102 11.49 18.29 0.24
CA ALA A 102 10.54 18.28 1.36
C ALA A 102 9.17 17.72 0.94
N LYS A 103 8.65 18.17 -0.20
CA LYS A 103 7.34 17.73 -0.73
C LYS A 103 7.29 16.24 -1.02
N VAL A 104 8.35 15.69 -1.62
CA VAL A 104 8.46 14.26 -1.88
C VAL A 104 8.43 13.47 -0.58
N LEU A 105 9.12 13.93 0.47
CA LEU A 105 9.12 13.26 1.76
C LEU A 105 7.71 13.26 2.39
N ASP A 106 7.02 14.39 2.32
CA ASP A 106 5.64 14.54 2.81
C ASP A 106 4.68 13.62 2.04
N LEU A 107 4.82 13.56 0.72
CA LEU A 107 4.03 12.66 -0.12
C LEU A 107 4.27 11.19 0.23
N LEU A 108 5.52 10.79 0.47
CA LEU A 108 5.82 9.40 0.85
C LEU A 108 5.17 9.00 2.18
N VAL A 109 5.14 9.91 3.15
CA VAL A 109 4.42 9.70 4.43
C VAL A 109 2.93 9.57 4.19
N ASP A 110 2.33 10.51 3.48
CA ASP A 110 0.89 10.54 3.19
C ASP A 110 0.45 9.30 2.39
N ILE A 111 1.22 8.89 1.38
CA ILE A 111 0.97 7.66 0.61
C ILE A 111 0.98 6.45 1.53
N GLN A 112 1.99 6.31 2.40
CA GLN A 112 2.12 5.17 3.30
C GLN A 112 0.95 5.09 4.29
N GLU A 113 0.60 6.21 4.92
CA GLU A 113 -0.51 6.29 5.86
C GLU A 113 -1.86 6.05 5.18
N GLY A 114 -2.05 6.63 3.99
CA GLY A 114 -3.25 6.46 3.17
C GLY A 114 -3.47 4.99 2.77
N LEU A 115 -2.43 4.33 2.24
CA LEU A 115 -2.49 2.92 1.87
C LEU A 115 -2.75 2.02 3.09
N PHE A 116 -2.07 2.27 4.21
CA PHE A 116 -2.28 1.52 5.44
C PHE A 116 -3.72 1.66 5.95
N ARG A 117 -4.23 2.89 6.02
CA ARG A 117 -5.60 3.16 6.47
C ARG A 117 -6.63 2.45 5.58
N LYS A 118 -6.50 2.60 4.26
CA LYS A 118 -7.39 1.95 3.29
C LYS A 118 -7.37 0.42 3.45
N ALA A 119 -6.19 -0.18 3.58
CA ALA A 119 -6.06 -1.63 3.78
C ALA A 119 -6.64 -2.10 5.12
N LYS A 120 -6.43 -1.32 6.19
CA LYS A 120 -6.97 -1.60 7.53
C LYS A 120 -8.49 -1.53 7.54
N GLU A 121 -9.07 -0.51 6.93
CA GLU A 121 -10.52 -0.34 6.78
C GLU A 121 -11.12 -1.49 5.96
N PHE A 122 -10.53 -1.80 4.80
CA PHE A 122 -10.95 -2.92 3.96
C PHE A 122 -10.95 -4.23 4.76
N ARG A 123 -9.84 -4.55 5.45
CA ARG A 123 -9.74 -5.74 6.29
C ARG A 123 -10.84 -5.76 7.36
N ASN A 124 -11.03 -4.65 8.08
CA ASN A 124 -12.02 -4.57 9.17
C ASN A 124 -13.46 -4.76 8.65
N GLN A 125 -13.81 -4.20 7.49
CA GLN A 125 -15.13 -4.39 6.85
C GLN A 125 -15.36 -5.84 6.36
N HIS A 126 -14.28 -6.57 6.10
CA HIS A 126 -14.27 -7.97 5.68
C HIS A 126 -14.00 -8.95 6.84
N VAL A 127 -14.14 -8.49 8.10
CA VAL A 127 -14.27 -9.37 9.26
C VAL A 127 -15.73 -9.37 9.68
N THR A 128 -16.38 -10.54 9.63
CA THR A 128 -17.79 -10.68 9.99
C THR A 128 -17.92 -11.50 11.25
N GLU A 129 -18.62 -10.97 12.24
CA GLU A 129 -18.96 -11.72 13.45
C GLU A 129 -20.20 -12.60 13.20
N VAL A 130 -20.16 -13.84 13.69
CA VAL A 130 -21.27 -14.79 13.59
C VAL A 130 -21.48 -15.53 14.90
N ASN A 131 -22.72 -15.93 15.17
CA ASN A 131 -23.11 -16.59 16.43
C ASN A 131 -23.67 -18.00 16.24
N SER A 132 -23.88 -18.44 15.00
CA SER A 132 -24.33 -19.80 14.68
C SER A 132 -23.51 -20.43 13.57
N TYR A 133 -23.58 -21.76 13.45
CA TYR A 133 -22.90 -22.49 12.39
C TYR A 133 -23.53 -22.26 11.02
N GLU A 134 -24.84 -22.01 10.98
CA GLU A 134 -25.59 -21.65 9.77
C GLU A 134 -25.10 -20.30 9.23
N GLU A 135 -25.04 -19.28 10.10
CA GLU A 135 -24.47 -17.96 9.74
C GLU A 135 -23.02 -18.08 9.29
N PHE A 136 -22.21 -18.89 10.00
CA PHE A 136 -20.83 -19.14 9.64
C PHE A 136 -20.69 -19.64 8.20
N LYS A 137 -21.44 -20.69 7.83
CA LYS A 137 -21.42 -21.24 6.47
C LYS A 137 -21.92 -20.23 5.44
N LYS A 138 -23.01 -19.54 5.74
CA LYS A 138 -23.59 -18.52 4.85
C LYS A 138 -22.59 -17.40 4.55
N VAL A 139 -21.96 -16.83 5.58
CA VAL A 139 -20.95 -15.78 5.42
C VAL A 139 -19.75 -16.29 4.63
N LEU A 140 -19.31 -17.53 4.88
CA LEU A 140 -18.16 -18.13 4.20
C LEU A 140 -18.38 -18.29 2.69
N ASP A 141 -19.61 -18.62 2.28
CA ASP A 141 -19.97 -18.89 0.88
C ASP A 141 -20.41 -17.63 0.12
N GLU A 142 -21.15 -16.71 0.77
CA GLU A 142 -21.73 -15.54 0.10
C GLU A 142 -20.83 -14.31 0.16
N LYS A 143 -20.24 -14.02 1.33
CA LYS A 143 -19.44 -12.79 1.56
C LYS A 143 -17.93 -13.06 1.54
N GLY A 144 -17.51 -14.22 2.04
CA GLY A 144 -16.11 -14.55 2.27
C GLY A 144 -15.45 -13.67 3.35
N GLY A 145 -14.14 -13.51 3.24
CA GLY A 145 -13.33 -12.76 4.22
C GLY A 145 -13.05 -13.55 5.49
N PHE A 146 -12.76 -12.82 6.57
CA PHE A 146 -12.56 -13.41 7.89
C PHE A 146 -13.88 -13.51 8.64
N ILE A 147 -14.04 -14.58 9.40
CA ILE A 147 -15.20 -14.81 10.26
C ILE A 147 -14.73 -14.87 11.70
N ARG A 148 -15.31 -14.05 12.56
CA ARG A 148 -15.04 -14.02 13.99
C ARG A 148 -16.13 -14.81 14.72
N ALA A 149 -15.79 -15.97 15.26
CA ALA A 149 -16.76 -16.89 15.86
C ALA A 149 -16.21 -17.53 17.14
N HIS A 150 -17.12 -17.85 18.06
CA HIS A 150 -16.78 -18.58 19.27
C HIS A 150 -16.32 -20.01 18.96
N TRP A 151 -15.27 -20.43 19.66
CA TRP A 151 -14.69 -21.77 19.58
C TRP A 151 -14.36 -22.28 20.98
N ASP A 152 -14.54 -23.58 21.21
CA ASP A 152 -14.38 -24.21 22.53
C ASP A 152 -12.95 -24.64 22.86
N GLY A 153 -11.97 -24.33 22.01
CA GLY A 153 -10.57 -24.68 22.24
C GLY A 153 -10.20 -26.11 21.84
N THR A 154 -11.13 -26.88 21.26
CA THR A 154 -10.94 -28.31 21.00
C THR A 154 -10.55 -28.61 19.56
N THR A 155 -9.62 -29.55 19.39
CA THR A 155 -9.14 -29.98 18.07
C THR A 155 -10.25 -30.66 17.26
N GLU A 156 -11.18 -31.32 17.94
CA GLU A 156 -12.29 -32.04 17.36
C GLU A 156 -13.24 -31.10 16.58
N THR A 157 -13.62 -29.97 17.19
CA THR A 157 -14.49 -28.99 16.53
C THR A 157 -13.77 -28.27 15.40
N GLU A 158 -12.48 -27.97 15.57
CA GLU A 158 -11.67 -27.37 14.51
C GLU A 158 -11.60 -28.29 13.27
N LYS A 159 -11.33 -29.58 13.47
CA LYS A 159 -11.29 -30.57 12.39
C LYS A 159 -12.64 -30.70 11.68
N ALA A 160 -13.74 -30.79 12.43
CA ALA A 160 -15.08 -30.88 11.86
C ALA A 160 -15.44 -29.66 11.01
N ILE A 161 -15.15 -28.44 11.50
CA ILE A 161 -15.35 -27.20 10.73
C ILE A 161 -14.52 -27.23 9.44
N LYS A 162 -13.25 -27.66 9.52
CA LYS A 162 -12.37 -27.76 8.36
C LYS A 162 -12.89 -28.76 7.32
N GLU A 163 -13.30 -29.94 7.74
CA GLU A 163 -13.80 -30.98 6.84
C GLU A 163 -15.08 -30.54 6.12
N GLU A 164 -15.99 -29.88 6.82
CA GLU A 164 -17.28 -29.46 6.26
C GLU A 164 -17.19 -28.18 5.42
N THR A 165 -16.30 -27.25 5.76
CA THR A 165 -16.32 -25.89 5.17
C THR A 165 -15.01 -25.48 4.48
N ARG A 166 -13.94 -26.26 4.69
CA ARG A 166 -12.54 -25.94 4.34
C ARG A 166 -11.97 -24.70 5.06
N ALA A 167 -12.72 -24.10 5.97
CA ALA A 167 -12.22 -23.02 6.80
C ALA A 167 -11.33 -23.58 7.92
N THR A 168 -10.24 -22.87 8.23
CA THR A 168 -9.39 -23.16 9.40
C THR A 168 -9.26 -21.90 10.24
N ILE A 169 -8.88 -22.08 11.51
CA ILE A 169 -8.50 -20.97 12.37
C ILE A 169 -7.22 -20.34 11.79
N ARG A 170 -7.24 -19.02 11.62
CA ARG A 170 -6.14 -18.21 11.09
C ARG A 170 -5.26 -17.72 12.22
N CYS A 171 -5.90 -17.25 13.28
CA CYS A 171 -5.24 -16.94 14.54
C CYS A 171 -6.27 -16.83 15.67
N ILE A 172 -5.74 -16.92 16.89
CA ILE A 172 -6.38 -16.40 18.09
C ILE A 172 -5.76 -15.01 18.30
N PRO A 173 -6.52 -13.91 18.18
CA PRO A 173 -5.97 -12.57 18.37
C PRO A 173 -5.36 -12.41 19.77
N LEU A 174 -4.22 -11.71 19.88
CA LEU A 174 -3.55 -11.51 21.17
C LEU A 174 -4.35 -10.59 22.10
N ASP A 175 -4.85 -9.46 21.58
CA ASP A 175 -5.66 -8.48 22.31
C ASP A 175 -7.15 -8.72 22.08
N ASN A 176 -7.58 -9.97 22.19
CA ASN A 176 -8.97 -10.34 21.94
C ASN A 176 -9.87 -9.97 23.11
N ALA A 177 -11.08 -9.49 22.81
CA ALA A 177 -12.09 -9.30 23.84
C ALA A 177 -12.41 -10.64 24.49
N GLN A 178 -12.34 -10.69 25.82
CA GLN A 178 -12.83 -11.84 26.58
C GLN A 178 -14.34 -11.68 26.71
N GLU A 179 -15.07 -12.56 26.06
CA GLU A 179 -16.53 -12.56 26.01
C GLU A 179 -17.05 -13.98 26.18
N ALA A 180 -18.05 -14.15 27.03
CA ALA A 180 -18.69 -15.45 27.20
C ALA A 180 -19.63 -15.71 26.02
N GLY A 181 -19.50 -16.88 25.42
CA GLY A 181 -20.40 -17.36 24.38
C GLY A 181 -20.37 -18.88 24.28
N VAL A 182 -20.85 -19.40 23.16
CA VAL A 182 -20.88 -20.84 22.89
C VAL A 182 -20.21 -21.12 21.55
N CYS A 183 -19.42 -22.19 21.50
CA CYS A 183 -18.80 -22.67 20.28
C CYS A 183 -19.86 -22.90 19.22
N ILE A 184 -19.69 -22.27 18.05
CA ILE A 184 -20.67 -22.34 16.96
C ILE A 184 -20.94 -23.78 16.50
N LYS A 185 -19.98 -24.70 16.69
CA LYS A 185 -20.09 -26.10 16.24
C LYS A 185 -20.61 -27.05 17.31
N SER A 186 -20.10 -26.97 18.55
CA SER A 186 -20.42 -27.93 19.62
C SER A 186 -21.45 -27.43 20.62
N GLY A 187 -21.74 -26.12 20.66
CA GLY A 187 -22.57 -25.50 21.69
C GLY A 187 -21.90 -25.41 23.08
N LYS A 188 -20.66 -25.90 23.23
CA LYS A 188 -19.92 -25.82 24.50
C LYS A 188 -19.49 -24.38 24.82
N PRO A 189 -19.27 -24.03 26.10
CA PRO A 189 -18.81 -22.70 26.47
C PRO A 189 -17.52 -22.28 25.76
N SER A 190 -17.43 -20.99 25.44
CA SER A 190 -16.28 -20.34 24.82
C SER A 190 -16.05 -18.99 25.48
N THR A 191 -14.80 -18.63 25.75
CA THR A 191 -14.44 -17.37 26.43
C THR A 191 -13.97 -16.27 25.49
N GLN A 192 -13.87 -16.56 24.19
CA GLN A 192 -13.39 -15.64 23.18
C GLN A 192 -13.73 -16.11 21.76
N ARG A 193 -13.73 -15.18 20.80
CA ARG A 193 -13.89 -15.53 19.39
C ARG A 193 -12.57 -15.67 18.67
N VAL A 194 -12.44 -16.67 17.82
CA VAL A 194 -11.25 -16.83 16.96
C VAL A 194 -11.55 -16.43 15.53
N LEU A 195 -10.51 -16.16 14.74
CA LEU A 195 -10.67 -15.81 13.33
C LEU A 195 -10.57 -17.05 12.46
N PHE A 196 -11.62 -17.34 11.71
CA PHE A 196 -11.66 -18.35 10.66
C PHE A 196 -11.60 -17.70 9.29
N ALA A 197 -11.05 -18.43 8.31
CA ALA A 197 -11.24 -18.14 6.89
C ALA A 197 -10.92 -19.39 6.07
N ARG A 198 -11.30 -19.43 4.79
CA ARG A 198 -10.71 -20.38 3.82
C ARG A 198 -9.26 -19.98 3.55
N ALA A 199 -8.40 -20.99 3.33
CA ALA A 199 -7.01 -20.72 2.98
C ALA A 199 -6.95 -20.24 1.52
N TYR A 200 -5.93 -19.44 1.21
CA TYR A 200 -5.60 -19.08 -0.17
C TYR A 200 -5.31 -20.33 -1.01
#